data_AF-A0A183EJ45-F1
#
_entry.id   AF-A0A183EJ45-F1
#
_cell.length_a   1.000
_cell.length_b   1.000
_cell.length_c   1.000
_cell.angle_alpha   90.00
_cell.angle_beta   90.00
_cell.angle_gamma   90.00
#
_symmetry.space_group_name_H-M   'P 1'
#
loop_
_entity.id
_entity.type
_entity.pdbx_description
1 polymer ?
#
loop_
_entity_poly.entity_id
_entity_poly.type
_entity_poly.pdbx_seq_one_letter_code
_entity_poly.pdbx_strand_id
1 'polypeptide(L)'
;MRLFLIQMPYPLSKIDFVATRSFPVGGMENWGLVVFKNEVLLLDSLLENNANMSVDLLAQQYDIQKIITHELAHQWFGNLVTINDWSELWLSEGFATFYANDFLNKLHPFLASNEYFLYLSQLLIKQASHKKLALVRHFKTEADVEAAFSPYHLYTKGAAVVKMIRDLVGENNFREGIRRYDNS
;
A
#
# COMPACT_ATOMS: atom_id res chain seq x y z
N MET A 1 -14.45 12.57 4.40
CA MET A 1 -13.40 11.79 5.11
C MET A 1 -12.07 12.51 4.96
N ARG A 2 -11.27 12.68 6.03
CA ARG A 2 -9.86 13.09 5.91
C ARG A 2 -9.03 11.86 6.26
N LEU A 3 -8.12 11.42 5.39
CA LEU A 3 -7.14 10.44 5.83
C LEU A 3 -6.28 11.11 6.89
N PHE A 4 -6.34 10.61 8.14
CA PHE A 4 -5.73 11.28 9.30
C PHE A 4 -4.23 11.55 9.11
N LEU A 5 -3.58 10.75 8.26
CA LEU A 5 -2.17 10.82 7.92
C LEU A 5 -1.83 11.89 6.86
N ILE A 6 -2.70 12.09 5.87
CA ILE A 6 -2.46 13.01 4.75
C ILE A 6 -3.03 14.41 5.06
N GLN A 7 -4.05 14.48 5.93
CA GLN A 7 -4.76 15.71 6.31
C GLN A 7 -5.37 16.49 5.14
N MET A 8 -5.59 15.82 4.01
CA MET A 8 -6.35 16.37 2.90
C MET A 8 -7.77 15.78 2.86
N PRO A 9 -8.77 16.57 2.46
CA PRO A 9 -10.12 16.06 2.31
C PRO A 9 -10.18 15.08 1.14
N TYR A 10 -10.97 14.03 1.30
CA TYR A 10 -11.35 13.18 0.19
C TYR A 10 -12.26 13.99 -0.77
N PRO A 11 -11.98 14.02 -2.08
CA PRO A 11 -12.63 14.96 -3.00
C PRO A 11 -14.06 14.55 -3.40
N LEU A 12 -14.40 13.27 -3.35
CA LEU A 12 -15.74 12.79 -3.72
C LEU A 12 -16.69 12.79 -2.52
N SER A 13 -18.00 12.84 -2.81
CA SER A 13 -19.05 12.85 -1.79
C SER A 13 -19.25 11.51 -1.08
N LYS A 14 -18.85 10.40 -1.71
CA LYS A 14 -18.94 9.04 -1.17
C LYS A 14 -17.77 8.18 -1.64
N ILE A 15 -17.54 7.10 -0.91
CA ILE A 15 -16.65 6.01 -1.28
C ILE A 15 -17.35 4.69 -0.94
N ASP A 16 -17.45 3.81 -1.93
CA ASP A 16 -18.08 2.49 -1.78
C ASP A 16 -17.00 1.41 -1.74
N PHE A 17 -17.26 0.35 -0.97
CA PHE A 17 -16.39 -0.84 -0.89
C PHE A 17 -17.18 -2.07 -1.29
N VAL A 18 -16.66 -2.85 -2.25
CA VAL A 18 -17.34 -4.05 -2.77
C VAL A 18 -16.42 -5.25 -2.67
N ALA A 19 -16.88 -6.31 -2.01
CA ALA A 19 -16.25 -7.63 -2.06
C ALA A 19 -16.75 -8.42 -3.27
N THR A 20 -15.85 -8.97 -4.06
CA THR A 20 -16.17 -9.79 -5.24
C THR A 20 -15.67 -11.22 -5.03
N ARG A 21 -16.45 -12.20 -5.53
CA ARG A 21 -16.15 -13.63 -5.35
C ARG A 21 -14.88 -14.09 -6.07
N SER A 22 -14.51 -13.44 -7.15
CA SER A 22 -13.31 -13.75 -7.91
C SER A 22 -12.73 -12.44 -8.42
N PHE A 23 -11.50 -12.16 -8.00
CA PHE A 23 -10.74 -10.99 -8.42
C PHE A 23 -9.27 -11.38 -8.57
N PRO A 24 -8.56 -10.87 -9.59
CA PRO A 24 -7.20 -11.28 -9.89
C PRO A 24 -6.18 -10.77 -8.86
N VAL A 25 -6.52 -9.69 -8.15
CA VAL A 25 -5.68 -9.03 -7.14
C VAL A 25 -6.41 -8.95 -5.80
N GLY A 26 -5.71 -8.56 -4.73
CA GLY A 26 -6.33 -8.43 -3.40
C GLY A 26 -7.34 -7.29 -3.32
N GLY A 27 -7.02 -6.16 -3.96
CA GLY A 27 -7.77 -4.91 -3.95
C GLY A 27 -7.49 -4.11 -5.23
N MET A 28 -8.40 -3.22 -5.60
CA MET A 28 -8.24 -2.26 -6.69
C MET A 28 -8.91 -0.94 -6.32
N GLU A 29 -8.19 0.14 -6.51
CA GLU A 29 -8.42 1.46 -5.93
C GLU A 29 -9.45 2.33 -6.67
N ASN A 30 -10.30 1.75 -7.54
CA ASN A 30 -11.12 2.56 -8.46
C ASN A 30 -11.81 3.72 -7.75
N TRP A 31 -11.73 4.93 -8.33
CA TRP A 31 -12.02 6.15 -7.60
C TRP A 31 -13.51 6.23 -7.19
N GLY A 32 -13.75 6.13 -5.87
CA GLY A 32 -15.10 6.11 -5.30
C GLY A 32 -15.78 4.74 -5.25
N LEU A 33 -15.15 3.69 -5.80
CA LEU A 33 -15.63 2.30 -5.75
C LEU A 33 -14.44 1.34 -5.61
N VAL A 34 -13.98 1.13 -4.39
CA VAL A 34 -12.87 0.23 -4.11
C VAL A 34 -13.36 -1.22 -4.14
N VAL A 35 -12.68 -2.06 -4.92
CA VAL A 35 -13.06 -3.46 -5.12
C VAL A 35 -12.06 -4.36 -4.39
N PHE A 36 -12.55 -5.26 -3.56
CA PHE A 36 -11.73 -6.25 -2.87
C PHE A 36 -12.07 -7.66 -3.30
N LYS A 37 -11.08 -8.54 -3.22
CA LYS A 37 -11.29 -9.98 -3.24
C LYS A 37 -11.95 -10.43 -1.94
N ASN A 38 -12.98 -11.28 -2.02
CA ASN A 38 -13.82 -11.65 -0.88
C ASN A 38 -13.03 -12.17 0.32
N GLU A 39 -12.03 -13.03 0.08
CA GLU A 39 -11.17 -13.62 1.11
C GLU A 39 -10.28 -12.60 1.83
N VAL A 40 -10.19 -11.39 1.29
CA VAL A 40 -9.31 -10.32 1.79
C VAL A 40 -10.10 -9.23 2.52
N LEU A 41 -11.44 -9.20 2.41
CA LEU A 41 -12.29 -8.23 3.10
C LEU A 41 -13.14 -8.87 4.21
N LEU A 42 -13.62 -10.10 4.01
CA LEU A 42 -14.52 -10.75 4.95
C LEU A 42 -13.73 -11.65 5.91
N LEU A 43 -13.93 -11.41 7.21
CA LEU A 43 -13.49 -12.34 8.24
C LEU A 43 -14.23 -13.67 8.09
N ASP A 44 -13.50 -14.77 8.05
CA ASP A 44 -14.11 -16.11 7.98
C ASP A 44 -14.75 -16.47 9.32
N SER A 45 -16.09 -16.60 9.32
CA SER A 45 -16.87 -17.05 10.47
C SER A 45 -16.51 -18.46 10.95
N LEU A 46 -15.82 -19.26 10.14
CA LEU A 46 -15.40 -20.62 10.51
C LEU A 46 -14.21 -20.64 11.49
N LEU A 47 -13.53 -19.51 11.69
CA LEU A 47 -12.46 -19.38 12.68
C LEU A 47 -12.97 -19.48 14.12
N GLU A 48 -14.29 -19.34 14.35
CA GLU A 48 -14.93 -19.35 15.66
C GLU A 48 -14.82 -20.70 16.44
N ASN A 49 -14.21 -21.74 15.87
CA ASN A 49 -14.19 -23.09 16.48
C ASN A 49 -12.81 -23.76 16.64
N ASN A 50 -11.68 -23.02 16.60
CA ASN A 50 -10.33 -23.61 16.72
C ASN A 50 -9.50 -23.08 17.93
N ALA A 51 -8.48 -23.83 18.38
CA ALA A 51 -7.65 -23.48 19.55
C ALA A 51 -6.60 -22.38 19.30
N ASN A 52 -6.31 -22.05 18.03
CA ASN A 52 -5.38 -20.98 17.63
C ASN A 52 -6.10 -19.70 17.16
N MET A 53 -7.41 -19.61 17.42
CA MET A 53 -8.34 -18.64 16.85
C MET A 53 -7.89 -17.20 17.05
N SER A 54 -7.39 -16.86 18.23
CA SER A 54 -6.97 -15.50 18.53
C SER A 54 -5.82 -15.05 17.64
N VAL A 55 -4.89 -15.94 17.30
CA VAL A 55 -3.72 -15.59 16.45
C VAL A 55 -4.14 -15.49 14.99
N ASP A 56 -4.91 -16.46 14.49
CA ASP A 56 -5.39 -16.47 13.11
C ASP A 56 -6.33 -15.29 12.83
N LEU A 57 -7.20 -14.95 13.79
CA LEU A 57 -8.10 -13.81 13.71
C LEU A 57 -7.35 -12.48 13.70
N LEU A 58 -6.36 -12.31 14.57
CA LEU A 58 -5.53 -11.09 14.61
C LEU A 58 -4.74 -10.91 13.31
N ALA A 59 -4.19 -12.00 12.76
CA ALA A 59 -3.47 -11.96 11.49
C ALA A 59 -4.41 -11.54 10.34
N GLN A 60 -5.61 -12.12 10.25
CA GLN A 60 -6.58 -11.74 9.22
C GLN A 60 -7.07 -10.30 9.37
N GLN A 61 -7.37 -9.85 10.60
CA GLN A 61 -7.75 -8.47 10.86
C GLN A 61 -6.64 -7.50 10.44
N TYR A 62 -5.38 -7.83 10.74
CA TYR A 62 -4.23 -7.04 10.33
C TYR A 62 -4.11 -6.97 8.80
N ASP A 63 -4.27 -8.09 8.09
CA ASP A 63 -4.21 -8.12 6.61
C ASP A 63 -5.38 -7.34 5.96
N ILE A 64 -6.60 -7.44 6.51
CA ILE A 64 -7.77 -6.65 6.07
C ILE A 64 -7.49 -5.16 6.28
N GLN A 65 -6.99 -4.76 7.44
CA GLN A 65 -6.67 -3.35 7.69
C GLN A 65 -5.58 -2.83 6.75
N LYS A 66 -4.56 -3.67 6.48
CA LYS A 66 -3.47 -3.34 5.56
C LYS A 66 -3.99 -3.03 4.18
N ILE A 67 -4.80 -3.93 3.60
CA ILE A 67 -5.29 -3.72 2.25
C ILE A 67 -6.29 -2.56 2.15
N ILE A 68 -7.20 -2.41 3.12
CA ILE A 68 -8.14 -1.29 3.13
C ILE A 68 -7.37 0.03 3.18
N THR A 69 -6.35 0.11 4.03
CA THR A 69 -5.57 1.34 4.15
C THR A 69 -4.74 1.63 2.91
N HIS A 70 -4.21 0.59 2.25
CA HIS A 70 -3.49 0.69 0.98
C HIS A 70 -4.39 1.28 -0.12
N GLU A 71 -5.57 0.67 -0.35
CA GLU A 71 -6.52 1.15 -1.37
C GLU A 71 -7.11 2.54 -1.05
N LEU A 72 -7.24 2.86 0.24
CA LEU A 72 -7.62 4.19 0.69
C LEU A 72 -6.54 5.23 0.42
N ALA A 73 -5.26 4.89 0.59
CA ALA A 73 -4.16 5.80 0.27
C ALA A 73 -4.09 6.09 -1.24
N HIS A 74 -4.41 5.10 -2.08
CA HIS A 74 -4.50 5.29 -3.52
C HIS A 74 -5.52 6.34 -3.98
N GLN A 75 -6.52 6.66 -3.15
CA GLN A 75 -7.46 7.74 -3.43
C GLN A 75 -6.76 9.11 -3.59
N TRP A 76 -5.57 9.27 -3.00
CA TRP A 76 -4.68 10.40 -3.23
C TRP A 76 -3.54 10.04 -4.19
N PHE A 77 -2.85 8.92 -3.94
CA PHE A 77 -1.67 8.49 -4.70
C PHE A 77 -2.01 7.41 -5.72
N GLY A 78 -2.39 7.81 -6.93
CA GLY A 78 -2.84 6.94 -8.01
C GLY A 78 -4.07 7.53 -8.70
N ASN A 79 -5.05 7.98 -7.91
CA ASN A 79 -6.29 8.58 -8.40
C ASN A 79 -6.22 10.12 -8.52
N LEU A 80 -6.04 10.83 -7.39
CA LEU A 80 -6.00 12.30 -7.41
C LEU A 80 -4.74 12.80 -8.12
N VAL A 81 -3.59 12.26 -7.76
CA VAL A 81 -2.34 12.43 -8.51
C VAL A 81 -1.98 11.10 -9.14
N THR A 82 -1.90 11.08 -10.46
CA THR A 82 -1.60 9.88 -11.23
C THR A 82 -0.25 10.00 -11.94
N ILE A 83 0.36 8.85 -12.23
CA ILE A 83 1.64 8.80 -12.93
C ILE A 83 1.48 9.23 -14.39
N ASN A 84 2.51 9.85 -14.96
CA ASN A 84 2.50 10.19 -16.38
C ASN A 84 2.88 9.00 -17.26
N ASP A 85 3.72 8.10 -16.73
CA ASP A 85 4.20 6.91 -17.42
C ASP A 85 4.37 5.74 -16.46
N TRP A 86 4.20 4.51 -16.95
CA TRP A 86 4.33 3.29 -16.16
C TRP A 86 5.69 3.15 -15.48
N SER A 87 6.75 3.76 -16.01
CA SER A 87 8.06 3.80 -15.36
C SER A 87 8.06 4.45 -13.98
N GLU A 88 7.03 5.23 -13.66
CA GLU A 88 6.86 5.93 -12.40
C GLU A 88 5.87 5.25 -11.44
N LEU A 89 5.41 4.03 -11.73
CA LEU A 89 4.44 3.25 -10.93
C LEU A 89 4.70 3.23 -9.42
N TRP A 90 5.96 3.32 -9.00
CA TRP A 90 6.34 3.36 -7.59
C TRP A 90 5.77 4.60 -6.87
N LEU A 91 5.43 5.68 -7.57
CA LEU A 91 4.77 6.85 -6.99
C LEU A 91 3.37 6.54 -6.49
N SER A 92 2.63 5.66 -7.17
CA SER A 92 1.34 5.18 -6.67
C SER A 92 1.56 4.13 -5.57
N GLU A 93 2.23 3.03 -5.92
CA GLU A 93 2.30 1.84 -5.06
C GLU A 93 3.20 2.03 -3.84
N GLY A 94 4.31 2.74 -4.00
CA GLY A 94 5.25 3.01 -2.92
C GLY A 94 4.66 3.96 -1.87
N PHE A 95 3.92 4.99 -2.28
CA PHE A 95 3.24 5.90 -1.36
C PHE A 95 2.06 5.23 -0.67
N ALA A 96 1.23 4.48 -1.38
CA ALA A 96 0.13 3.72 -0.78
C ALA A 96 0.64 2.73 0.27
N THR A 97 1.70 1.97 -0.07
CA THR A 97 2.36 1.04 0.87
C THR A 97 2.95 1.78 2.07
N PHE A 98 3.58 2.94 1.86
CA PHE A 98 4.15 3.74 2.95
C PHE A 98 3.07 4.21 3.94
N TYR A 99 1.97 4.78 3.44
CA TYR A 99 0.89 5.26 4.31
C TYR A 99 0.14 4.13 5.01
N ALA A 100 -0.04 2.98 4.34
CA ALA A 100 -0.56 1.77 4.98
C ALA A 100 0.33 1.33 6.13
N ASN A 101 1.64 1.24 5.91
CA ASN A 101 2.61 0.87 6.95
C ASN A 101 2.64 1.89 8.11
N ASP A 102 2.61 3.20 7.84
CA ASP A 102 2.59 4.24 8.89
C ASP A 102 1.30 4.17 9.73
N PHE A 103 0.16 3.87 9.10
CA PHE A 103 -1.11 3.65 9.80
C PHE A 103 -1.07 2.41 10.68
N LEU A 104 -0.69 1.26 10.12
CA LEU A 104 -0.62 -0.01 10.84
C LEU A 104 0.39 0.06 11.98
N ASN A 105 1.52 0.75 11.80
CA ASN A 105 2.50 0.93 12.86
C ASN A 105 1.94 1.74 14.05
N LYS A 106 0.97 2.63 13.84
CA LYS A 106 0.28 3.35 14.92
C LYS A 106 -0.73 2.47 15.67
N LEU A 107 -1.38 1.53 14.98
CA LEU A 107 -2.38 0.63 15.58
C LEU A 107 -1.77 -0.64 16.18
N HIS A 108 -0.78 -1.21 15.50
CA HIS A 108 -0.18 -2.52 15.75
C HIS A 108 1.36 -2.46 15.63
N PRO A 109 2.05 -1.66 16.47
CA PRO A 109 3.47 -1.33 16.29
C PRO A 109 4.40 -2.54 16.22
N PHE A 110 4.19 -3.55 17.07
CA PHE A 110 5.04 -4.74 17.07
C PHE A 110 4.86 -5.60 15.81
N LEU A 111 3.62 -5.79 15.35
CA LEU A 111 3.33 -6.56 14.13
C LEU A 111 3.87 -5.83 12.90
N ALA A 112 3.55 -4.54 12.76
CA ALA A 112 3.99 -3.72 11.65
C ALA A 112 5.51 -3.59 11.56
N SER A 113 6.19 -3.40 12.70
CA SER A 113 7.65 -3.35 12.73
C SER A 113 8.28 -4.68 12.30
N ASN A 114 7.77 -5.82 12.77
CA ASN A 114 8.28 -7.13 12.41
C ASN A 114 8.07 -7.42 10.91
N GLU A 115 6.88 -7.13 10.40
CA GLU A 115 6.54 -7.26 8.98
C GLU A 115 7.45 -6.37 8.10
N TYR A 116 7.64 -5.11 8.49
CA TYR A 116 8.51 -4.17 7.79
C TYR A 116 9.95 -4.68 7.71
N PHE A 117 10.52 -5.15 8.83
CA PHE A 117 11.89 -5.70 8.83
C PHE A 117 11.99 -6.99 8.01
N LEU A 118 10.98 -7.85 8.03
CA LEU A 118 10.93 -9.05 7.20
C LEU A 118 10.98 -8.70 5.71
N TYR A 119 10.08 -7.83 5.23
CA TYR A 119 10.07 -7.42 3.82
C TYR A 119 11.34 -6.66 3.42
N LEU A 120 11.86 -5.80 4.30
CA LEU A 120 13.12 -5.08 4.05
C LEU A 120 14.30 -6.06 3.91
N SER A 121 14.39 -7.08 4.78
CA SER A 121 15.45 -8.09 4.69
C SER A 121 15.38 -8.88 3.36
N GLN A 122 14.18 -9.28 2.95
CA GLN A 122 13.96 -9.99 1.68
C GLN A 122 14.26 -9.11 0.47
N LEU A 123 13.91 -7.82 0.54
CA LEU A 123 14.29 -6.84 -0.47
C LEU A 123 15.81 -6.69 -0.57
N LEU A 124 16.52 -6.57 0.56
CA LEU A 124 17.98 -6.43 0.58
C LEU A 124 18.68 -7.64 -0.05
N ILE A 125 18.22 -8.86 0.24
CA ILE A 125 18.71 -10.08 -0.41
C ILE A 125 18.53 -10.01 -1.93
N LYS A 126 17.36 -9.58 -2.40
CA LYS A 126 17.11 -9.40 -3.85
C LYS A 126 17.99 -8.31 -4.47
N GLN A 127 18.21 -7.20 -3.77
CA GLN A 127 19.09 -6.11 -4.23
C GLN A 127 20.58 -6.47 -4.16
N ALA A 128 20.98 -7.47 -3.36
CA ALA A 128 22.33 -8.01 -3.35
C ALA A 128 22.59 -8.97 -4.53
N SER A 129 21.52 -9.56 -5.09
CA SER A 129 21.61 -10.44 -6.25
C SER A 129 21.95 -9.69 -7.56
N HIS A 130 22.18 -10.43 -8.65
CA HIS A 130 22.36 -9.85 -9.98
C HIS A 130 21.07 -9.22 -10.57
N LYS A 131 19.89 -9.52 -10.00
CA LYS A 131 18.59 -8.97 -10.46
C LYS A 131 18.22 -7.70 -9.68
N LYS A 132 19.04 -6.65 -9.81
CA LYS A 132 18.80 -5.35 -9.15
C LYS A 132 17.89 -4.49 -10.02
N LEU A 133 16.60 -4.47 -9.69
CA LEU A 133 15.65 -3.61 -10.41
C LEU A 133 15.63 -2.19 -9.81
N ALA A 134 15.75 -1.20 -10.69
CA ALA A 134 15.50 0.20 -10.38
C ALA A 134 14.00 0.43 -10.12
N LEU A 135 13.70 1.43 -9.28
CA LEU A 135 12.32 1.88 -9.04
C LEU A 135 11.74 2.51 -10.30
N VAL A 136 12.49 3.42 -10.91
CA VAL A 136 12.18 4.00 -12.21
C VAL A 136 12.84 3.17 -13.29
N ARG A 137 12.03 2.58 -14.17
CA ARG A 137 12.52 1.80 -15.33
C ARG A 137 11.47 1.78 -16.44
N HIS A 138 11.92 1.76 -17.69
CA HIS A 138 11.01 1.64 -18.82
C HIS A 138 10.46 0.22 -18.95
N PHE A 139 9.17 0.14 -19.25
CA PHE A 139 8.46 -1.10 -19.57
C PHE A 139 8.23 -1.15 -21.09
N LYS A 140 8.41 -2.34 -21.68
CA LYS A 140 8.26 -2.52 -23.13
C LYS A 140 6.92 -3.11 -23.51
N THR A 141 6.35 -3.93 -22.63
CA THR A 141 5.10 -4.65 -22.85
C THR A 141 4.22 -4.59 -21.61
N GLU A 142 2.92 -4.81 -21.79
CA GLU A 142 1.97 -4.94 -20.68
C GLU A 142 2.36 -6.06 -19.71
N ALA A 143 2.85 -7.18 -20.23
CA ALA A 143 3.35 -8.29 -19.41
C ALA A 143 4.54 -7.86 -18.52
N ASP A 144 5.41 -6.95 -18.99
CA ASP A 144 6.49 -6.41 -18.16
C ASP A 144 5.94 -5.53 -17.02
N VAL A 145 4.87 -4.80 -17.28
CA VAL A 145 4.16 -3.97 -16.31
C VAL A 145 3.48 -4.87 -15.26
N GLU A 146 2.73 -5.88 -15.69
CA GLU A 146 2.09 -6.85 -14.79
C GLU A 146 3.13 -7.55 -13.89
N ALA A 147 4.26 -7.97 -14.46
CA ALA A 147 5.35 -8.57 -13.70
C ALA A 147 6.02 -7.60 -12.71
N ALA A 148 5.85 -6.28 -12.89
CA ALA A 148 6.37 -5.26 -12.00
C ALA A 148 5.63 -5.21 -10.66
N PHE A 149 4.35 -5.60 -10.63
CA PHE A 149 3.50 -5.69 -9.43
C PHE A 149 3.88 -6.88 -8.54
N SER A 150 5.16 -6.94 -8.19
CA SER A 150 5.73 -7.83 -7.18
C SER A 150 5.79 -7.11 -5.84
N PRO A 151 5.53 -7.80 -4.70
CA PRO A 151 5.51 -7.19 -3.36
C PRO A 151 6.76 -6.40 -2.93
N TYR A 152 7.88 -6.54 -3.65
CA TYR A 152 9.17 -6.01 -3.24
C TYR A 152 9.54 -4.69 -3.92
N HIS A 153 9.46 -4.61 -5.24
CA HIS A 153 10.11 -3.50 -5.97
C HIS A 153 9.26 -2.23 -5.96
N LEU A 154 8.02 -2.26 -6.44
CA LEU A 154 7.17 -1.06 -6.44
C LEU A 154 6.71 -0.69 -5.03
N TYR A 155 6.35 -1.72 -4.24
CA TYR A 155 5.78 -1.59 -2.90
C TYR A 155 6.85 -1.39 -1.83
N THR A 156 7.57 -2.45 -1.42
CA THR A 156 8.51 -2.40 -0.28
C THR A 156 9.64 -1.38 -0.51
N LYS A 157 10.30 -1.42 -1.68
CA LYS A 157 11.41 -0.48 -1.98
C LYS A 157 10.90 0.94 -2.17
N GLY A 158 9.74 1.12 -2.80
CA GLY A 158 9.10 2.43 -2.93
C GLY A 158 8.79 3.02 -1.55
N ALA A 159 8.10 2.27 -0.69
CA ALA A 159 7.78 2.70 0.67
C ALA A 159 9.02 3.00 1.52
N ALA A 160 10.08 2.19 1.40
CA ALA A 160 11.34 2.44 2.10
C ALA A 160 11.97 3.77 1.65
N VAL A 161 11.97 4.07 0.35
CA VAL A 161 12.46 5.37 -0.16
C VAL A 161 11.60 6.53 0.33
N VAL A 162 10.27 6.40 0.29
CA VAL A 162 9.35 7.44 0.82
C VAL A 162 9.61 7.68 2.31
N LYS A 163 9.75 6.61 3.11
CA LYS A 163 10.09 6.69 4.53
C LYS A 163 11.43 7.38 4.75
N MET A 164 12.47 7.01 3.99
CA MET A 164 13.78 7.66 4.08
C MET A 164 13.71 9.16 3.78
N ILE A 165 12.93 9.56 2.77
CA ILE A 165 12.72 10.97 2.43
C ILE A 165 12.00 11.69 3.58
N ARG A 166 10.91 11.12 4.11
CA ARG A 166 10.22 11.69 5.29
C ARG A 166 11.18 11.87 6.46
N ASP A 167 11.95 10.83 6.80
CA ASP A 167 12.87 10.84 7.92
C ASP A 167 13.99 11.88 7.73
N LEU A 168 14.45 12.08 6.49
CA LEU A 168 15.47 13.05 6.13
C LEU A 168 14.98 14.51 6.25
N VAL A 169 13.79 14.81 5.73
CA VAL A 169 13.27 16.20 5.69
C VAL A 169 12.44 16.57 6.92
N GLY A 170 12.04 15.58 7.71
CA GLY A 170 11.14 15.71 8.85
C GLY A 170 9.66 15.73 8.44
N GLU A 171 8.79 15.24 9.34
CA GLU A 171 7.36 15.02 9.06
C GLU A 171 6.62 16.28 8.59
N ASN A 172 6.87 17.44 9.19
CA ASN A 172 6.20 18.68 8.83
C ASN A 172 6.53 19.13 7.40
N ASN A 173 7.81 19.09 7.03
CA ASN A 173 8.26 19.46 5.69
C ASN A 173 7.81 18.44 4.64
N PHE A 174 7.86 17.15 4.99
CA PHE A 174 7.36 16.08 4.13
C PHE A 174 5.89 16.30 3.81
N ARG A 175 5.06 16.52 4.84
CA ARG A 175 3.61 16.77 4.66
C ARG A 175 3.33 18.01 3.81
N GLU A 176 4.07 19.09 4.03
CA GLU A 176 3.93 20.30 3.21
C GLU A 176 4.33 20.05 1.75
N GLY A 177 5.39 19.26 1.52
CA GLY A 177 5.79 18.84 0.18
C GLY A 177 4.70 18.05 -0.54
N ILE A 178 4.08 17.09 0.15
CA ILE A 178 2.95 16.31 -0.39
C ILE A 178 1.76 17.20 -0.74
N ARG A 179 1.37 18.12 0.15
CA ARG A 179 0.28 19.06 -0.16
C ARG A 179 0.56 19.91 -1.39
N ARG A 180 1.81 20.31 -1.62
CA ARG A 180 2.16 21.09 -2.81
C ARG A 180 2.12 20.23 -4.06
N TYR A 181 2.62 19.00 -3.98
CA TYR A 181 2.58 18.03 -5.07
C TYR A 181 1.16 17.68 -5.48
N ASP A 182 0.25 17.53 -4.53
CA ASP A 182 -1.15 17.18 -4.83
C ASP A 182 -2.01 18.36 -5.31
N ASN A 183 -1.53 19.60 -5.18
CA ASN A 183 -2.23 20.82 -5.63
C ASN A 183 -1.59 21.46 -6.89
N SER A 184 -0.51 20.87 -7.43
CA SER A 184 0.17 21.36 -8.65
C SER A 184 -0.42 20.75 -9.90
#